data_AF-A0A7V3F8C6-F1
#
_entry.id   AF-A0A7V3F8C6-F1
#
_cell.length_a   1.000
_cell.length_b   1.000
_cell.length_c   1.000
_cell.angle_alpha   90.00
_cell.angle_beta   90.00
_cell.angle_gamma   90.00
#
_symmetry.space_group_name_H-M   'P 1'
#
loop_
_entity.id
_entity.type
_entity.pdbx_description
1 polymer ?
#
loop_
_entity_poly.entity_id
_entity_poly.type
_entity_poly.pdbx_seq_one_letter_code
_entity_poly.pdbx_strand_id
1 'polypeptide(L)'
;MWEHNLDLEFVRVTEATALASARLMGRGDEAAAQKAAVTAMHDLLRRSPLRCRIVVGEGDPGQVPYLSNGEILGQGDLPAVDVALDALEGTNICASGRPNSISVLALTDPGGFLATPDVYMEKIAVGPKAKGAIDLSLSPTENLQRIAAALQAYVEDLTVVVLDRPRHERLIKDIREAGAKLRLIGDGDLSAAIAAAVKDSGVDVLMGIGGAPQGLLAAAALKGMGGDMQGRFLPRTQAERTKISALGLRELHQILTIDDLVPGQDVLFVATGITDGDVLRGVRLSGKGATTHSLAIRCSTGTVRFIQTEHRFLPA
;
A
#
# COMPACT_ATOMS: atom_id res chain seq x y z
N MET A 1 14.07 11.49 16.68
CA MET A 1 14.01 12.49 15.59
C MET A 1 12.57 12.86 15.24
N TRP A 2 11.62 11.95 15.44
CA TRP A 2 10.18 12.24 15.38
C TRP A 2 9.66 12.63 16.78
N GLU A 3 8.89 13.71 16.90
CA GLU A 3 8.20 14.09 18.14
C GLU A 3 7.23 12.99 18.58
N HIS A 4 6.94 12.91 19.88
CA HIS A 4 5.89 12.03 20.39
C HIS A 4 4.53 12.46 19.79
N ASN A 5 3.79 11.52 19.19
CA ASN A 5 2.44 11.64 18.60
C ASN A 5 2.30 11.93 17.09
N LEU A 6 3.38 11.96 16.31
CA LEU A 6 3.25 12.07 14.84
C LEU A 6 2.44 10.92 14.21
N ASP A 7 2.50 9.72 14.79
CA ASP A 7 1.66 8.59 14.41
C ASP A 7 0.16 8.98 14.35
N LEU A 8 -0.35 9.68 15.37
CA LEU A 8 -1.76 10.08 15.46
C LEU A 8 -2.09 11.24 14.51
N GLU A 9 -1.15 12.15 14.26
CA GLU A 9 -1.31 13.23 13.29
C GLU A 9 -1.62 12.66 11.90
N PHE A 10 -0.85 11.65 11.47
CA PHE A 10 -1.01 11.03 10.16
C PHE A 10 -2.14 10.01 10.08
N VAL A 11 -2.51 9.37 11.20
CA VAL A 11 -3.78 8.63 11.32
C VAL A 11 -4.95 9.55 10.96
N ARG A 12 -5.00 10.77 11.53
CA ARG A 12 -6.07 11.74 11.22
C ARG A 12 -6.12 12.14 9.75
N VAL A 13 -4.98 12.19 9.06
CA VAL A 13 -4.92 12.44 7.61
C VAL A 13 -5.68 11.34 6.85
N THR A 14 -5.28 10.08 7.01
CA THR A 14 -5.95 8.97 6.32
C THR A 14 -7.40 8.77 6.76
N GLU A 15 -7.75 9.07 8.02
CA GLU A 15 -9.13 9.02 8.51
C GLU A 15 -10.02 10.06 7.84
N ALA A 16 -9.57 11.32 7.75
CA ALA A 16 -10.32 12.36 7.08
C ALA A 16 -10.46 12.09 5.58
N THR A 17 -9.40 11.58 4.95
CA THR A 17 -9.43 11.14 3.56
C THR A 17 -10.45 10.00 3.35
N ALA A 18 -10.43 9.00 4.22
CA ALA A 18 -11.37 7.89 4.16
C ALA A 18 -12.82 8.36 4.36
N LEU A 19 -13.07 9.27 5.31
CA LEU A 19 -14.38 9.87 5.55
C LEU A 19 -14.90 10.66 4.33
N ALA A 20 -14.01 11.34 3.60
CA ALA A 20 -14.36 12.09 2.40
C ALA A 20 -14.81 11.14 1.27
N SER A 21 -14.04 10.09 1.00
CA SER A 21 -14.35 9.11 -0.06
C SER A 21 -15.52 8.20 0.30
N ALA A 22 -15.69 7.81 1.57
CA ALA A 22 -16.78 6.93 2.00
C ALA A 22 -18.18 7.50 1.73
N ARG A 23 -18.33 8.84 1.65
CA ARG A 23 -19.62 9.47 1.27
C ARG A 23 -20.01 9.21 -0.19
N LEU A 24 -19.04 8.85 -1.01
CA LEU A 24 -19.18 8.56 -2.44
C LEU A 24 -19.13 7.05 -2.73
N MET A 25 -18.95 6.23 -1.70
CA MET A 25 -18.96 4.77 -1.82
C MET A 25 -20.26 4.29 -2.47
N GLY A 26 -20.14 3.43 -3.50
CA GLY A 26 -21.27 2.82 -4.18
C GLY A 26 -22.05 3.76 -5.13
N ARG A 27 -21.56 4.97 -5.40
CA ARG A 27 -22.22 5.94 -6.30
C ARG A 27 -21.83 5.80 -7.77
N GLY A 28 -20.91 4.89 -8.10
CA GLY A 28 -20.47 4.64 -9.49
C GLY A 28 -19.59 5.73 -10.10
N ASP A 29 -19.07 6.66 -9.29
CA ASP A 29 -18.22 7.77 -9.76
C ASP A 29 -16.82 7.68 -9.12
N GLU A 30 -15.92 7.00 -9.81
CA GLU A 30 -14.51 6.83 -9.41
C GLU A 30 -13.79 8.18 -9.31
N ALA A 31 -14.01 9.06 -10.29
CA ALA A 31 -13.32 10.34 -10.38
C ALA A 31 -13.72 11.27 -9.23
N ALA A 32 -15.01 11.30 -8.87
CA ALA A 32 -15.47 12.06 -7.71
C ALA A 32 -14.90 11.48 -6.40
N ALA A 33 -14.88 10.16 -6.25
CA ALA A 33 -14.32 9.51 -5.06
C ALA A 33 -12.82 9.80 -4.90
N GLN A 34 -12.05 9.72 -5.99
CA GLN A 34 -10.63 10.06 -6.01
C GLN A 34 -10.41 11.52 -5.67
N LYS A 35 -11.16 12.43 -6.31
CA LYS A 35 -11.05 13.86 -6.08
C LYS A 35 -11.31 14.22 -4.62
N ALA A 36 -12.32 13.61 -4.00
CA ALA A 36 -12.63 13.83 -2.58
C ALA A 36 -11.46 13.36 -1.68
N ALA A 37 -10.89 12.19 -1.97
CA ALA A 37 -9.74 11.67 -1.24
C ALA A 37 -8.51 12.58 -1.36
N VAL A 38 -8.09 12.86 -2.59
CA VAL A 38 -6.91 13.67 -2.91
C VAL A 38 -7.03 15.06 -2.30
N THR A 39 -8.20 15.70 -2.40
CA THR A 39 -8.42 17.04 -1.83
C THR A 39 -8.30 17.01 -0.30
N ALA A 40 -8.94 16.04 0.37
CA ALA A 40 -8.88 15.94 1.83
C ALA A 40 -7.46 15.66 2.35
N MET A 41 -6.73 14.75 1.70
CA MET A 41 -5.35 14.43 2.06
C MET A 41 -4.44 15.64 1.84
N HIS A 42 -4.56 16.31 0.69
CA HIS A 42 -3.78 17.50 0.34
C HIS A 42 -3.99 18.64 1.34
N ASP A 43 -5.24 18.97 1.66
CA ASP A 43 -5.58 20.05 2.58
C ASP A 43 -4.97 19.85 3.98
N LEU A 44 -4.92 18.59 4.43
CA LEU A 44 -4.35 18.24 5.74
C LEU A 44 -2.82 18.21 5.70
N LEU A 45 -2.21 17.60 4.67
CA LEU A 45 -0.76 17.60 4.51
C LEU A 45 -0.20 19.02 4.36
N ARG A 46 -0.93 19.92 3.67
CA ARG A 46 -0.58 21.35 3.58
C ARG A 46 -0.52 22.05 4.94
N ARG A 47 -1.29 21.59 5.92
CA ARG A 47 -1.34 22.14 7.29
C ARG A 47 -0.45 21.37 8.27
N SER A 48 0.22 20.31 7.81
CA SER A 48 1.12 19.50 8.63
C SER A 48 2.18 20.38 9.28
N PRO A 49 2.52 20.13 10.56
CA PRO A 49 3.67 20.77 11.21
C PRO A 49 5.00 20.30 10.63
N LEU A 50 5.01 19.20 9.87
CA LEU A 50 6.18 18.73 9.13
C LEU A 50 6.20 19.33 7.72
N ARG A 51 7.40 19.50 7.19
CA ARG A 51 7.60 19.74 5.76
C ARG A 51 7.62 18.38 5.06
N CYS A 52 6.69 18.13 4.13
CA CYS A 52 6.49 16.84 3.50
C CYS A 52 6.82 16.91 2.01
N ARG A 53 7.79 16.14 1.53
CA ARG A 53 8.09 15.96 0.11
C ARG A 53 7.40 14.70 -0.40
N ILE A 54 6.52 14.84 -1.37
CA ILE A 54 5.85 13.71 -2.02
C ILE A 54 6.85 13.04 -2.95
N VAL A 55 7.35 11.86 -2.57
CA VAL A 55 8.26 11.05 -3.39
C VAL A 55 7.48 10.17 -4.35
N VAL A 56 6.37 9.61 -3.88
CA VAL A 56 5.41 8.85 -4.67
C VAL A 56 4.01 9.33 -4.29
N GLY A 57 3.30 9.91 -5.25
CA GLY A 57 1.93 10.41 -5.06
C GLY A 57 1.00 9.97 -6.18
N GLU A 58 0.02 10.82 -6.48
CA GLU A 58 -1.10 10.52 -7.37
C GLU A 58 -0.72 10.55 -8.86
N GLY A 59 0.45 11.07 -9.19
CA GLY A 59 0.94 11.15 -10.57
C GLY A 59 2.11 12.11 -10.74
N ASP A 60 2.58 12.22 -11.98
CA ASP A 60 3.67 13.14 -12.30
C ASP A 60 3.19 14.60 -12.33
N PRO A 61 4.09 15.59 -12.11
CA PRO A 61 3.75 17.01 -12.21
C PRO A 61 3.02 17.36 -13.51
N GLY A 62 1.90 18.06 -13.38
CA GLY A 62 1.05 18.48 -14.51
C GLY A 62 0.02 17.44 -14.97
N GLN A 63 0.08 16.19 -14.48
CA GLN A 63 -0.95 15.17 -14.73
C GLN A 63 -2.07 15.21 -13.69
N VAL A 64 -1.73 15.54 -12.45
CA VAL A 64 -2.66 15.63 -11.32
C VAL A 64 -2.63 17.03 -10.70
N PRO A 65 -3.75 17.53 -10.15
CA PRO A 65 -3.82 18.87 -9.57
C PRO A 65 -3.08 18.99 -8.24
N TYR A 66 -3.00 17.91 -7.46
CA TYR A 66 -2.48 17.85 -6.10
C TYR A 66 -1.79 16.50 -5.86
N LEU A 67 -0.91 16.47 -4.86
CA LEU A 67 -0.15 15.29 -4.44
C LEU A 67 0.71 14.71 -5.57
N SER A 68 1.28 15.59 -6.40
CA SER A 68 2.15 15.17 -7.50
C SER A 68 3.55 14.79 -7.01
N ASN A 69 4.23 13.91 -7.75
CA ASN A 69 5.62 13.54 -7.47
C ASN A 69 6.51 14.80 -7.42
N GLY A 70 7.23 14.99 -6.32
CA GLY A 70 8.10 16.13 -6.05
C GLY A 70 7.42 17.32 -5.37
N GLU A 71 6.09 17.30 -5.18
CA GLU A 71 5.38 18.36 -4.45
C GLU A 71 5.87 18.47 -3.00
N ILE A 72 6.02 19.70 -2.50
CA ILE A 72 6.40 19.96 -1.12
C ILE A 72 5.23 20.65 -0.41
N LEU A 73 4.78 20.05 0.68
CA LEU A 73 3.66 20.47 1.50
C LEU A 73 4.07 20.68 2.96
N GLY A 74 3.14 21.21 3.75
CA GLY A 74 3.30 21.43 5.18
C GLY A 74 4.04 22.73 5.52
N GLN A 75 4.12 23.01 6.82
CA GLN A 75 4.57 24.30 7.37
C GLN A 75 5.84 24.18 8.21
N GLY A 76 6.45 22.99 8.28
CA GLY A 76 7.65 22.76 9.08
C GLY A 76 8.87 23.48 8.52
N ASP A 77 9.74 23.93 9.43
CA ASP A 77 11.02 24.58 9.09
C ASP A 77 12.18 23.58 8.93
N LEU A 78 11.98 22.33 9.37
CA LEU A 78 12.96 21.25 9.26
C LEU A 78 13.11 20.74 7.81
N PRO A 79 14.21 20.03 7.49
CA PRO A 79 14.32 19.32 6.22
C PRO A 79 13.09 18.47 5.95
N ALA A 80 12.67 18.43 4.67
CA ALA A 80 11.45 17.74 4.31
C ALA A 80 11.57 16.23 4.57
N VAL A 81 10.57 15.65 5.23
CA VAL A 81 10.39 14.20 5.29
C VAL A 81 9.86 13.70 3.96
N ASP A 82 10.24 12.49 3.58
CA ASP A 82 9.75 11.86 2.37
C ASP A 82 8.42 11.18 2.64
N VAL A 83 7.46 11.38 1.74
CA VAL A 83 6.11 10.83 1.81
C VAL A 83 5.82 10.01 0.55
N ALA A 84 5.34 8.79 0.75
CA ALA A 84 4.69 8.00 -0.28
C ALA A 84 3.21 7.86 0.09
N LEU A 85 2.29 8.00 -0.86
CA LEU A 85 0.86 7.94 -0.57
C LEU A 85 0.04 7.36 -1.71
N ASP A 86 -1.15 6.89 -1.35
CA ASP A 86 -2.24 6.57 -2.25
C ASP A 86 -3.53 7.02 -1.53
N ALA A 87 -4.09 8.15 -1.95
CA ALA A 87 -5.20 8.77 -1.23
C ALA A 87 -6.45 7.88 -1.23
N LEU A 88 -6.64 7.07 -2.28
CA LEU A 88 -7.72 6.12 -2.44
C LEU A 88 -7.25 4.92 -3.26
N GLU A 89 -6.77 3.91 -2.55
CA GLU A 89 -6.46 2.61 -3.14
C GLU A 89 -7.79 1.89 -3.46
N GLY A 90 -7.91 1.44 -4.71
CA GLY A 90 -9.12 0.84 -5.24
C GLY A 90 -10.25 1.85 -5.50
N THR A 91 -10.03 2.81 -6.42
CA THR A 91 -11.07 3.76 -6.87
C THR A 91 -12.35 3.06 -7.33
N ASN A 92 -12.22 2.06 -8.20
CA ASN A 92 -13.30 1.21 -8.68
C ASN A 92 -13.97 0.45 -7.53
N ILE A 93 -13.20 -0.02 -6.55
CA ILE A 93 -13.74 -0.69 -5.35
C ILE A 93 -14.65 0.28 -4.59
N CYS A 94 -14.19 1.49 -4.30
CA CYS A 94 -14.98 2.49 -3.60
C CYS A 94 -16.23 2.87 -4.41
N ALA A 95 -16.08 3.19 -5.70
CA ALA A 95 -17.20 3.59 -6.56
C ALA A 95 -18.27 2.50 -6.68
N SER A 96 -17.88 1.23 -6.69
CA SER A 96 -18.79 0.08 -6.77
C SER A 96 -19.24 -0.48 -5.42
N GLY A 97 -18.74 0.05 -4.30
CA GLY A 97 -19.08 -0.42 -2.95
C GLY A 97 -18.54 -1.82 -2.64
N ARG A 98 -17.48 -2.24 -3.31
CA ARG A 98 -16.81 -3.53 -3.10
C ARG A 98 -15.88 -3.47 -1.87
N PRO A 99 -15.46 -4.63 -1.33
CA PRO A 99 -14.54 -4.66 -0.19
C PRO A 99 -13.10 -4.28 -0.57
N ASN A 100 -12.29 -3.92 0.44
CA ASN A 100 -10.83 -3.65 0.39
C ASN A 100 -10.35 -2.30 -0.17
N SER A 101 -11.18 -1.25 -0.18
CA SER A 101 -10.70 0.11 -0.46
C SER A 101 -10.19 0.79 0.81
N ILE A 102 -9.02 1.42 0.71
CA ILE A 102 -8.32 2.06 1.84
C ILE A 102 -7.69 3.39 1.40
N SER A 103 -7.41 4.28 2.35
CA SER A 103 -6.53 5.44 2.16
C SER A 103 -5.20 5.18 2.85
N VAL A 104 -4.07 5.49 2.21
CA VAL A 104 -2.73 5.11 2.68
C VAL A 104 -1.73 6.25 2.55
N LEU A 105 -0.85 6.35 3.54
CA LEU A 105 0.38 7.12 3.42
C LEU A 105 1.51 6.47 4.23
N ALA A 106 2.75 6.74 3.84
CA ALA A 106 3.96 6.35 4.55
C ALA A 106 4.94 7.52 4.58
N LEU A 107 5.67 7.67 5.68
CA LEU A 107 6.69 8.71 5.88
C LEU A 107 8.02 8.12 6.32
N THR A 108 9.11 8.77 5.95
CA THR A 108 10.47 8.44 6.38
C THR A 108 11.38 9.66 6.26
N ASP A 109 12.58 9.56 6.81
CA ASP A 109 13.65 10.53 6.59
C ASP A 109 13.98 10.67 5.07
N PRO A 110 14.45 11.84 4.62
CA PRO A 110 14.76 12.07 3.21
C PRO A 110 15.73 11.02 2.63
N GLY A 111 15.39 10.51 1.44
CA GLY A 111 16.09 9.42 0.78
C GLY A 111 15.65 8.02 1.23
N GLY A 112 14.66 7.92 2.14
CA GLY A 112 14.19 6.66 2.70
C GLY A 112 13.24 5.85 1.80
N PHE A 113 12.85 6.38 0.64
CA PHE A 113 12.05 5.70 -0.37
C PHE A 113 12.74 5.72 -1.73
N LEU A 114 12.70 4.59 -2.45
CA LEU A 114 12.96 4.57 -3.88
C LEU A 114 11.78 5.25 -4.60
N ALA A 115 12.05 6.31 -5.36
CA ALA A 115 11.04 7.05 -6.11
C ALA A 115 10.48 6.21 -7.28
N THR A 116 9.56 5.30 -6.99
CA THR A 116 9.03 4.37 -7.98
C THR A 116 8.18 5.11 -9.02
N PRO A 117 8.52 5.02 -10.33
CA PRO A 117 7.70 5.60 -11.38
C PRO A 117 6.38 4.83 -11.52
N ASP A 118 5.38 5.46 -12.17
CA ASP A 118 4.14 4.79 -12.55
C ASP A 118 4.38 3.76 -13.67
N VAL A 119 4.82 2.57 -13.26
CA VAL A 119 5.07 1.39 -14.10
C VAL A 119 4.55 0.14 -13.41
N TYR A 120 4.43 -0.97 -14.15
CA TYR A 120 4.14 -2.25 -13.51
C TYR A 120 5.36 -2.79 -12.76
N MET A 121 5.06 -3.50 -11.67
CA MET A 121 6.00 -4.26 -10.86
C MET A 121 5.43 -5.65 -10.63
N GLU A 122 6.24 -6.66 -10.93
CA GLU A 122 6.01 -8.03 -10.46
C GLU A 122 6.40 -8.12 -8.98
N LYS A 123 5.57 -8.77 -8.17
CA LYS A 123 5.62 -8.75 -6.72
C LYS A 123 5.42 -10.16 -6.17
N ILE A 124 6.18 -10.48 -5.14
CA ILE A 124 5.88 -11.57 -4.20
C ILE A 124 6.02 -11.02 -2.79
N ALA A 125 5.01 -11.24 -1.94
CA ALA A 125 4.98 -10.64 -0.61
C ALA A 125 4.39 -11.60 0.43
N VAL A 126 5.05 -11.72 1.58
CA VAL A 126 4.70 -12.66 2.66
C VAL A 126 4.81 -12.01 4.04
N GLY A 127 4.10 -12.60 5.01
CA GLY A 127 4.17 -12.21 6.41
C GLY A 127 5.47 -12.64 7.12
N PRO A 128 5.64 -12.22 8.39
CA PRO A 128 6.87 -12.41 9.15
C PRO A 128 7.28 -13.88 9.33
N LYS A 129 6.32 -14.81 9.37
CA LYS A 129 6.61 -16.24 9.53
C LYS A 129 7.27 -16.88 8.30
N ALA A 130 7.13 -16.27 7.12
CA ALA A 130 7.72 -16.76 5.87
C ALA A 130 8.82 -15.83 5.34
N LYS A 131 9.31 -14.90 6.17
CA LYS A 131 10.41 -14.00 5.80
C LYS A 131 11.66 -14.79 5.39
N GLY A 132 12.28 -14.42 4.26
CA GLY A 132 13.42 -15.12 3.68
C GLY A 132 13.08 -16.41 2.92
N ALA A 133 11.80 -16.80 2.87
CA ALA A 133 11.37 -17.99 2.14
C ALA A 133 11.11 -17.73 0.64
N ILE A 134 11.05 -16.48 0.21
CA ILE A 134 10.66 -16.07 -1.14
C ILE A 134 11.85 -15.72 -2.05
N ASP A 135 11.71 -15.99 -3.34
CA ASP A 135 12.65 -15.62 -4.39
C ASP A 135 11.90 -15.45 -5.73
N LEU A 136 11.82 -14.22 -6.23
CA LEU A 136 11.12 -13.86 -7.47
C LEU A 136 11.78 -14.44 -8.74
N SER A 137 13.00 -14.99 -8.64
CA SER A 137 13.65 -15.71 -9.73
C SER A 137 13.18 -17.16 -9.88
N LEU A 138 12.56 -17.72 -8.85
CA LEU A 138 12.05 -19.09 -8.82
C LEU A 138 10.63 -19.17 -9.36
N SER A 139 10.19 -20.40 -9.71
CA SER A 139 8.81 -20.63 -10.10
C SER A 139 7.81 -20.39 -8.96
N PRO A 140 6.53 -20.12 -9.26
CA PRO A 140 5.48 -20.05 -8.24
C PRO A 140 5.43 -21.32 -7.37
N THR A 141 5.57 -22.50 -7.98
CA THR A 141 5.58 -23.79 -7.27
C THR A 141 6.71 -23.90 -6.24
N GLU A 142 7.94 -23.54 -6.62
CA GLU A 142 9.08 -23.57 -5.70
C GLU A 142 8.92 -22.56 -4.55
N ASN A 143 8.43 -21.36 -4.86
CA ASN A 143 8.11 -20.36 -3.83
C ASN A 143 7.06 -20.89 -2.85
N LEU A 144 5.98 -21.49 -3.34
CA LEU A 144 4.92 -22.05 -2.49
C LEU A 144 5.44 -23.18 -1.60
N GLN A 145 6.31 -24.06 -2.11
CA GLN A 145 6.94 -25.10 -1.30
C GLN A 145 7.82 -24.51 -0.18
N ARG A 146 8.59 -23.47 -0.48
CA ARG A 146 9.44 -22.79 0.52
C ARG A 146 8.61 -22.06 1.57
N ILE A 147 7.54 -21.39 1.15
CA ILE A 147 6.59 -20.72 2.05
C ILE A 147 5.90 -21.76 2.94
N ALA A 148 5.39 -22.86 2.37
CA ALA A 148 4.75 -23.93 3.12
C ALA A 148 5.69 -24.52 4.18
N ALA A 149 6.96 -24.77 3.81
CA ALA A 149 7.98 -25.24 4.74
C ALA A 149 8.25 -24.25 5.89
N ALA A 150 8.35 -22.94 5.59
CA ALA A 150 8.53 -21.91 6.61
C ALA A 150 7.32 -21.78 7.55
N LEU A 151 6.11 -21.96 7.02
CA LEU A 151 4.86 -21.93 7.79
C LEU A 151 4.52 -23.25 8.49
N GLN A 152 5.30 -24.32 8.25
CA GLN A 152 5.02 -25.68 8.71
C GLN A 152 3.61 -26.16 8.29
N ALA A 153 3.23 -25.85 7.05
CA ALA A 153 1.93 -26.16 6.47
C ALA A 153 2.09 -26.99 5.18
N TYR A 154 0.99 -27.51 4.65
CA TYR A 154 0.94 -28.08 3.32
C TYR A 154 0.76 -26.96 2.27
N VAL A 155 1.20 -27.19 1.03
CA VAL A 155 1.01 -26.19 -0.05
C VAL A 155 -0.49 -25.93 -0.29
N GLU A 156 -1.30 -26.97 -0.14
CA GLU A 156 -2.75 -26.98 -0.28
C GLU A 156 -3.45 -26.12 0.79
N ASP A 157 -2.79 -25.88 1.93
CA ASP A 157 -3.30 -25.01 2.99
C ASP A 157 -2.99 -23.53 2.73
N LEU A 158 -2.07 -23.21 1.81
CA LEU A 158 -1.72 -21.83 1.48
C LEU A 158 -2.81 -21.16 0.65
N THR A 159 -3.09 -19.89 0.96
CA THR A 159 -3.93 -19.00 0.15
C THR A 159 -3.07 -17.94 -0.53
N VAL A 160 -3.03 -18.01 -1.86
CA VAL A 160 -2.36 -17.03 -2.73
C VAL A 160 -3.36 -16.01 -3.23
N VAL A 161 -3.10 -14.73 -2.99
CA VAL A 161 -3.88 -13.63 -3.59
C VAL A 161 -3.23 -13.21 -4.91
N VAL A 162 -4.04 -13.05 -5.96
CA VAL A 162 -3.60 -12.62 -7.29
C VAL A 162 -4.64 -11.67 -7.88
N LEU A 163 -4.21 -10.58 -8.55
CA LEU A 163 -5.13 -9.72 -9.30
C LEU A 163 -5.75 -10.50 -10.48
N ASP A 164 -7.06 -10.44 -10.64
CA ASP A 164 -7.77 -11.06 -11.76
C ASP A 164 -7.58 -10.24 -13.04
N ARG A 165 -6.56 -10.62 -13.80
CA ARG A 165 -6.14 -9.95 -15.03
C ARG A 165 -5.63 -10.99 -16.04
N PRO A 166 -5.84 -10.79 -17.35
CA PRO A 166 -5.35 -11.72 -18.38
C PRO A 166 -3.84 -11.99 -18.30
N ARG A 167 -3.05 -10.99 -17.89
CA ARG A 167 -1.59 -11.12 -17.69
C ARG A 167 -1.19 -12.14 -16.61
N HIS A 168 -2.12 -12.62 -15.78
CA HIS A 168 -1.86 -13.60 -14.71
C HIS A 168 -2.37 -15.01 -15.03
N GLU A 169 -2.90 -15.29 -16.22
CA GLU A 169 -3.43 -16.62 -16.56
C GLU A 169 -2.40 -17.74 -16.33
N ARG A 170 -1.13 -17.49 -16.71
CA ARG A 170 -0.03 -18.44 -16.48
C ARG A 170 0.24 -18.65 -14.99
N LEU A 171 0.41 -17.56 -14.23
CA LEU A 171 0.64 -17.59 -12.79
C LEU A 171 -0.49 -18.33 -12.05
N ILE A 172 -1.74 -18.02 -12.40
CA ILE A 172 -2.95 -18.64 -11.84
C ILE A 172 -2.94 -20.15 -12.10
N LYS A 173 -2.58 -20.56 -13.32
CA LYS A 173 -2.46 -21.97 -13.67
C LYS A 173 -1.36 -22.65 -12.83
N ASP A 174 -0.17 -22.06 -12.78
CA ASP A 174 0.98 -22.63 -12.06
C ASP A 174 0.67 -22.77 -10.54
N ILE A 175 -0.01 -21.79 -9.93
CA ILE A 175 -0.48 -21.87 -8.53
C ILE A 175 -1.46 -23.03 -8.32
N ARG A 176 -2.44 -23.19 -9.23
CA ARG A 176 -3.43 -24.27 -9.15
C ARG A 176 -2.79 -25.64 -9.32
N GLU A 177 -1.83 -25.76 -10.23
CA GLU A 177 -1.06 -27.00 -10.43
C GLU A 177 -0.18 -27.34 -9.22
N ALA A 178 0.33 -26.33 -8.50
CA ALA A 178 1.04 -26.53 -7.23
C ALA A 178 0.13 -26.98 -6.07
N GLY A 179 -1.19 -26.81 -6.18
CA GLY A 179 -2.18 -27.26 -5.21
C GLY A 179 -2.67 -26.19 -4.21
N ALA A 180 -2.08 -24.99 -4.21
CA ALA A 180 -2.48 -23.93 -3.30
C ALA A 180 -3.86 -23.33 -3.63
N LYS A 181 -4.54 -22.80 -2.61
CA LYS A 181 -5.80 -22.06 -2.78
C LYS A 181 -5.51 -20.71 -3.44
N LEU A 182 -6.40 -20.30 -4.33
CA LEU A 182 -6.31 -19.03 -5.04
C LEU A 182 -7.45 -18.11 -4.64
N ARG A 183 -7.11 -16.88 -4.26
CA ARG A 183 -8.07 -15.79 -4.05
C ARG A 183 -7.85 -14.71 -5.08
N LEU A 184 -8.74 -14.64 -6.06
CA LEU A 184 -8.71 -13.63 -7.10
C LEU A 184 -9.33 -12.32 -6.59
N ILE A 185 -8.65 -11.21 -6.84
CA ILE A 185 -9.13 -9.86 -6.49
C ILE A 185 -9.19 -8.97 -7.74
N GLY A 186 -10.21 -8.13 -7.84
CA GLY A 186 -10.36 -7.22 -8.97
C GLY A 186 -9.32 -6.11 -8.98
N ASP A 187 -9.08 -5.50 -7.82
CA ASP A 187 -8.18 -4.38 -7.58
C ASP A 187 -7.64 -4.48 -6.13
N GLY A 188 -6.68 -3.64 -5.72
CA GLY A 188 -6.24 -3.53 -4.33
C GLY A 188 -5.14 -4.51 -3.91
N ASP A 189 -4.02 -4.56 -4.66
CA ASP A 189 -2.90 -5.46 -4.33
C ASP A 189 -2.07 -5.00 -3.13
N LEU A 190 -2.11 -3.70 -2.78
CA LEU A 190 -1.52 -3.17 -1.55
C LEU A 190 -2.17 -3.79 -0.30
N SER A 191 -3.50 -3.76 -0.23
CA SER A 191 -4.26 -4.36 0.88
C SER A 191 -3.99 -5.85 1.02
N ALA A 192 -3.85 -6.56 -0.11
CA ALA A 192 -3.53 -7.98 -0.13
C ALA A 192 -2.11 -8.29 0.37
N ALA A 193 -1.13 -7.45 0.03
CA ALA A 193 0.24 -7.58 0.55
C ALA A 193 0.26 -7.43 2.08
N ILE A 194 -0.44 -6.41 2.61
CA ILE A 194 -0.55 -6.19 4.05
C ILE A 194 -1.27 -7.36 4.72
N ALA A 195 -2.34 -7.88 4.11
CA ALA A 195 -3.08 -9.02 4.63
C ALA A 195 -2.18 -10.25 4.86
N ALA A 196 -1.19 -10.50 4.00
CA ALA A 196 -0.23 -11.60 4.18
C ALA A 196 0.59 -11.51 5.49
N ALA A 197 0.72 -10.32 6.08
CA ALA A 197 1.41 -10.10 7.35
C ALA A 197 0.46 -9.95 8.56
N VAL A 198 -0.85 -9.87 8.33
CA VAL A 198 -1.85 -9.74 9.39
C VAL A 198 -2.34 -11.11 9.83
N LYS A 199 -2.29 -11.36 11.14
CA LYS A 199 -2.80 -12.59 11.72
C LYS A 199 -4.30 -12.76 11.42
N ASP A 200 -4.70 -13.99 11.09
CA ASP A 200 -6.10 -14.38 10.86
C ASP A 200 -6.77 -13.69 9.65
N SER A 201 -5.99 -13.06 8.74
CA SER A 201 -6.48 -12.47 7.48
C SER A 201 -6.94 -13.52 6.45
N GLY A 202 -6.48 -14.77 6.61
CA GLY A 202 -6.68 -15.86 5.65
C GLY A 202 -5.84 -15.75 4.37
N VAL A 203 -4.83 -14.87 4.34
CA VAL A 203 -3.90 -14.68 3.21
C VAL A 203 -2.49 -15.06 3.65
N ASP A 204 -1.80 -15.89 2.86
CA ASP A 204 -0.43 -16.32 3.16
C ASP A 204 0.60 -15.61 2.27
N VAL A 205 0.24 -15.35 1.01
CA VAL A 205 1.14 -14.73 0.03
C VAL A 205 0.38 -13.94 -1.04
N LEU A 206 0.91 -12.78 -1.42
CA LEU A 206 0.55 -12.07 -2.64
C LEU A 206 1.55 -12.44 -3.75
N MET A 207 1.04 -12.76 -4.95
CA MET A 207 1.87 -12.94 -6.15
C MET A 207 1.28 -12.22 -7.36
N GLY A 208 2.15 -11.73 -8.25
CA GLY A 208 1.77 -11.26 -9.59
C GLY A 208 2.21 -9.84 -9.88
N ILE A 209 1.56 -9.22 -10.86
CA ILE A 209 1.94 -7.93 -11.46
C ILE A 209 0.88 -6.86 -11.17
N GLY A 210 1.30 -5.80 -10.50
CA GLY A 210 0.50 -4.60 -10.24
C GLY A 210 1.35 -3.33 -10.23
N GLY A 211 0.82 -2.22 -9.73
CA GLY A 211 1.51 -0.92 -9.83
C GLY A 211 2.74 -0.84 -8.92
N ALA A 212 3.83 -0.27 -9.43
CA ALA A 212 5.05 -0.05 -8.65
C ALA A 212 4.86 0.89 -7.43
N PRO A 213 4.10 2.01 -7.53
CA PRO A 213 3.76 2.84 -6.38
C PRO A 213 3.14 2.05 -5.21
N GLN A 214 2.14 1.21 -5.51
CA GLN A 214 1.52 0.33 -4.51
C GLN A 214 2.52 -0.70 -3.96
N GLY A 215 3.47 -1.13 -4.78
CA GLY A 215 4.55 -2.02 -4.35
C GLY A 215 5.48 -1.38 -3.30
N LEU A 216 5.81 -0.09 -3.46
CA LEU A 216 6.57 0.67 -2.47
C LEU A 216 5.82 0.78 -1.14
N LEU A 217 4.53 1.14 -1.18
CA LEU A 217 3.69 1.25 0.02
C LEU A 217 3.54 -0.10 0.72
N ALA A 218 3.41 -1.19 -0.03
CA ALA A 218 3.36 -2.55 0.51
C ALA A 218 4.68 -2.92 1.20
N ALA A 219 5.82 -2.62 0.58
CA ALA A 219 7.14 -2.83 1.17
C ALA A 219 7.31 -2.02 2.47
N ALA A 220 6.82 -0.77 2.52
CA ALA A 220 6.87 0.06 3.74
C ALA A 220 6.08 -0.55 4.90
N ALA A 221 4.87 -1.05 4.64
CA ALA A 221 4.07 -1.76 5.65
C ALA A 221 4.74 -3.06 6.10
N LEU A 222 5.16 -3.90 5.15
CA LEU A 222 5.75 -5.21 5.43
C LEU A 222 7.07 -5.10 6.17
N LYS A 223 7.89 -4.08 5.87
CA LYS A 223 9.12 -3.79 6.62
C LYS A 223 8.84 -3.63 8.10
N GLY A 224 7.83 -2.82 8.45
CA GLY A 224 7.48 -2.55 9.84
C GLY A 224 6.77 -3.71 10.54
N MET A 225 6.09 -4.57 9.77
CA MET A 225 5.46 -5.79 10.27
C MET A 225 6.42 -6.99 10.33
N GLY A 226 7.67 -6.81 9.89
CA GLY A 226 8.68 -7.86 9.85
C GLY A 226 8.46 -8.91 8.76
N GLY A 227 7.63 -8.61 7.76
CA GLY A 227 7.41 -9.46 6.57
C GLY A 227 8.56 -9.40 5.57
N ASP A 228 8.29 -9.92 4.38
CA ASP A 228 9.23 -9.93 3.26
C ASP A 228 8.52 -9.66 1.95
N MET A 229 9.22 -9.00 1.03
CA MET A 229 8.71 -8.67 -0.29
C MET A 229 9.86 -8.54 -1.27
N GLN A 230 9.64 -9.04 -2.47
CA GLN A 230 10.50 -8.77 -3.62
C GLN A 230 9.69 -8.19 -4.75
N GLY A 231 10.31 -7.27 -5.49
CA GLY A 231 9.72 -6.56 -6.61
C GLY A 231 10.64 -6.56 -7.83
N ARG A 232 10.08 -6.55 -9.04
CA ARG A 232 10.83 -6.35 -10.29
C ARG A 232 10.04 -5.45 -11.23
N PHE A 233 10.64 -4.36 -11.69
CA PHE A 233 9.98 -3.47 -12.64
C PHE A 233 9.75 -4.15 -13.99
N LEU A 234 8.57 -3.93 -14.56
CA LEU A 234 8.14 -4.44 -15.86
C LEU A 234 7.74 -3.27 -16.78
N PRO A 235 8.73 -2.58 -17.39
CA PRO A 235 8.44 -1.50 -18.32
C PRO A 235 7.80 -2.02 -19.61
N ARG A 236 6.75 -1.34 -20.03
CA ARG A 236 5.98 -1.60 -21.26
C ARG A 236 6.46 -0.77 -22.44
N THR A 237 7.04 0.39 -22.17
CA THR A 237 7.44 1.37 -23.20
C THR A 237 8.87 1.84 -23.02
N GLN A 238 9.47 2.41 -24.07
CA GLN A 238 10.81 2.99 -23.99
C GLN A 238 10.87 4.16 -23.00
N ALA A 239 9.79 4.94 -22.87
CA ALA A 239 9.71 6.02 -21.89
C ALA A 239 9.77 5.49 -20.45
N GLU A 240 9.05 4.40 -20.16
CA GLU A 240 9.11 3.73 -18.85
C GLU A 240 10.51 3.15 -18.58
N ARG A 241 11.17 2.58 -19.59
CA ARG A 241 12.57 2.11 -19.47
C ARG A 241 13.52 3.24 -19.09
N THR A 242 13.39 4.40 -19.74
CA THR A 242 14.21 5.58 -19.41
C THR A 242 13.96 6.05 -17.98
N LYS A 243 12.70 6.08 -17.51
CA LYS A 243 12.38 6.42 -16.12
C LYS A 243 13.04 5.48 -15.13
N ILE A 244 12.99 4.17 -15.37
CA ILE A 244 13.60 3.16 -14.49
C ILE A 244 15.13 3.27 -14.51
N SER A 245 15.75 3.45 -15.68
CA SER A 245 17.22 3.61 -15.77
C SER A 245 17.72 4.84 -15.01
N ALA A 246 16.90 5.88 -14.89
CA ALA A 246 17.23 7.09 -14.10
C ALA A 246 17.26 6.84 -12.59
N LEU A 247 16.76 5.71 -12.10
CA LEU A 247 16.77 5.33 -10.67
C LEU A 247 18.16 4.82 -10.20
N GLY A 248 19.12 4.65 -11.12
CA GLY A 248 20.46 4.17 -10.76
C GLY A 248 20.53 2.68 -10.42
N LEU A 249 19.59 1.88 -10.92
CA LEU A 249 19.61 0.42 -10.79
C LEU A 249 20.80 -0.19 -11.56
N ARG A 250 21.31 -1.35 -11.12
CA ARG A 250 22.37 -2.07 -11.83
C ARG A 250 21.88 -2.61 -13.16
N GLU A 251 20.67 -3.15 -13.16
CA GLU A 251 20.00 -3.71 -14.33
C GLU A 251 18.52 -3.32 -14.34
N LEU A 252 17.95 -3.21 -15.55
CA LEU A 252 16.55 -2.81 -15.75
C LEU A 252 15.56 -3.77 -15.07
N HIS A 253 15.92 -5.06 -15.00
CA HIS A 253 15.08 -6.14 -14.47
C HIS A 253 15.63 -6.73 -13.17
N GLN A 254 16.45 -5.96 -12.43
CA GLN A 254 16.95 -6.41 -11.14
C GLN A 254 15.79 -6.69 -10.16
N ILE A 255 15.93 -7.74 -9.36
CA ILE A 255 15.02 -8.01 -8.25
C ILE A 255 15.38 -7.05 -7.12
N LEU A 256 14.38 -6.33 -6.63
CA LEU A 256 14.45 -5.38 -5.52
C LEU A 256 13.89 -6.05 -4.28
N THR A 257 14.63 -5.97 -3.18
CA THR A 257 14.17 -6.37 -1.85
C THR A 257 13.37 -5.24 -1.19
N ILE A 258 12.75 -5.51 -0.04
CA ILE A 258 12.14 -4.47 0.81
C ILE A 258 13.11 -3.33 1.10
N ASP A 259 14.38 -3.63 1.38
CA ASP A 259 15.37 -2.61 1.75
C ASP A 259 15.87 -1.81 0.55
N ASP A 260 15.76 -2.35 -0.68
CA ASP A 260 16.01 -1.58 -1.91
C ASP A 260 14.86 -0.60 -2.20
N LEU A 261 13.61 -1.00 -1.94
CA LEU A 261 12.42 -0.17 -2.13
C LEU A 261 12.31 0.90 -1.04
N VAL A 262 12.57 0.52 0.22
CA VAL A 262 12.40 1.35 1.41
C VAL A 262 13.69 1.34 2.23
N PRO A 263 14.76 2.03 1.79
CA PRO A 263 16.03 2.09 2.51
C PRO A 263 15.93 2.77 3.90
N GLY A 264 14.88 3.58 4.10
CA GLY A 264 14.59 4.25 5.37
C GLY A 264 14.46 3.28 6.54
N GLN A 265 14.97 3.67 7.71
CA GLN A 265 14.97 2.83 8.92
C GLN A 265 13.81 3.18 9.87
N ASP A 266 13.47 4.46 10.02
CA ASP A 266 12.30 4.92 10.80
C ASP A 266 11.17 5.33 9.86
N VAL A 267 10.48 4.31 9.33
CA VAL A 267 9.32 4.48 8.45
C VAL A 267 8.04 4.37 9.28
N LEU A 268 7.16 5.37 9.15
CA LEU A 268 5.79 5.34 9.66
C LEU A 268 4.84 5.02 8.51
N PHE A 269 4.11 3.92 8.58
CA PHE A 269 3.05 3.57 7.63
C PHE A 269 1.68 3.74 8.30
N VAL A 270 0.72 4.33 7.59
CA VAL A 270 -0.63 4.55 8.08
C VAL A 270 -1.64 4.22 6.98
N ALA A 271 -2.69 3.48 7.33
CA ALA A 271 -3.82 3.19 6.45
C ALA A 271 -5.15 3.30 7.19
N THR A 272 -6.21 3.75 6.51
CA THR A 272 -7.59 3.75 7.04
C THR A 272 -8.55 3.09 6.06
N GLY A 273 -9.43 2.22 6.57
CA GLY A 273 -10.44 1.53 5.77
C GLY A 273 -11.55 2.45 5.28
N ILE A 274 -11.82 2.40 3.98
CA ILE A 274 -12.92 3.12 3.33
C ILE A 274 -14.12 2.19 3.20
N THR A 275 -13.91 1.03 2.59
CA THR A 275 -14.87 -0.09 2.56
C THR A 275 -14.38 -1.24 3.45
N ASP A 276 -15.25 -2.17 3.79
CA ASP A 276 -14.84 -3.33 4.60
C ASP A 276 -13.81 -4.17 3.86
N GLY A 277 -12.76 -4.59 4.57
CA GLY A 277 -11.68 -5.37 3.99
C GLY A 277 -11.13 -6.41 4.95
N ASP A 278 -10.11 -7.12 4.47
CA ASP A 278 -9.47 -8.23 5.18
C ASP A 278 -8.68 -7.76 6.42
N VAL A 279 -8.20 -6.51 6.39
CA VAL A 279 -7.37 -5.92 7.45
C VAL A 279 -8.12 -4.81 8.19
N LEU A 280 -8.80 -3.93 7.44
CA LEU A 280 -9.45 -2.74 7.97
C LEU A 280 -10.96 -2.78 7.74
N ARG A 281 -11.71 -2.23 8.70
CA ARG A 281 -13.16 -2.07 8.56
C ARG A 281 -13.39 -0.76 7.84
N GLY A 282 -14.40 -0.73 6.97
CA GLY A 282 -14.79 0.47 6.27
C GLY A 282 -15.38 1.52 7.21
N VAL A 283 -15.50 2.74 6.71
CA VAL A 283 -16.18 3.82 7.43
C VAL A 283 -17.63 3.44 7.70
N ARG A 284 -18.13 3.74 8.91
CA ARG A 284 -19.57 3.69 9.22
C ARG A 284 -20.07 5.08 9.51
N LEU A 285 -20.91 5.61 8.64
CA LEU A 285 -21.57 6.89 8.84
C LEU A 285 -22.83 6.70 9.68
N SER A 286 -23.10 7.66 10.56
CA SER A 286 -24.33 7.77 11.33
C SER A 286 -24.85 9.22 11.28
N GLY A 287 -26.09 9.45 11.69
CA GLY A 287 -26.66 10.80 11.70
C GLY A 287 -25.92 11.81 12.61
N LYS A 288 -25.06 11.35 13.52
CA LYS A 288 -24.36 12.20 14.51
C LYS A 288 -22.83 12.13 14.40
N GLY A 289 -22.29 11.39 13.42
CA GLY A 289 -20.87 11.07 13.42
C GLY A 289 -20.48 9.95 12.48
N ALA A 290 -19.30 9.40 12.71
CA ALA A 290 -18.78 8.26 11.97
C ALA A 290 -17.84 7.40 12.82
N THR A 291 -17.56 6.18 12.39
CA THR A 291 -16.46 5.38 12.93
C THR A 291 -15.47 5.02 11.83
N THR A 292 -14.18 5.13 12.11
CA THR A 292 -13.07 4.68 11.25
C THR A 292 -12.29 3.55 11.92
N HIS A 293 -11.62 2.73 11.10
CA HIS A 293 -10.67 1.72 11.56
C HIS A 293 -9.36 1.89 10.80
N SER A 294 -8.28 2.17 11.54
CA SER A 294 -6.98 2.53 10.99
C SER A 294 -5.89 1.59 11.48
N LEU A 295 -4.85 1.43 10.67
CA LEU A 295 -3.62 0.71 10.95
C LEU A 295 -2.47 1.71 10.96
N ALA A 296 -1.68 1.74 12.02
CA ALA A 296 -0.45 2.51 12.09
C ALA A 296 0.72 1.59 12.47
N ILE A 297 1.79 1.62 11.68
CA ILE A 297 2.97 0.77 11.84
C ILE A 297 4.20 1.66 11.92
N ARG A 298 5.03 1.46 12.95
CA ARG A 298 6.30 2.17 13.09
C ARG A 298 7.48 1.21 13.02
N CYS A 299 8.23 1.25 11.92
CA CYS A 299 9.27 0.28 11.61
C CYS A 299 10.39 0.23 12.65
N SER A 300 10.85 1.39 13.14
CA SER A 300 11.94 1.47 14.13
C SER A 300 11.63 0.77 15.46
N THR A 301 10.34 0.64 15.81
CA THR A 301 9.90 0.03 17.07
C THR A 301 9.22 -1.34 16.87
N GLY A 302 8.89 -1.70 15.63
CA GLY A 302 8.02 -2.84 15.32
C GLY A 302 6.58 -2.71 15.87
N THR A 303 6.18 -1.52 16.32
CA THR A 303 4.84 -1.32 16.89
C THR A 303 3.79 -1.29 15.79
N VAL A 304 2.79 -2.16 15.91
CA VAL A 304 1.61 -2.20 15.03
C VAL A 304 0.38 -1.84 15.86
N ARG A 305 -0.38 -0.83 15.45
CA ARG A 305 -1.59 -0.35 16.13
C ARG A 305 -2.79 -0.45 15.22
N PHE A 306 -3.83 -1.11 15.70
CA PHE A 306 -5.18 -0.99 15.15
C PHE A 306 -5.95 0.02 15.99
N ILE A 307 -6.51 1.04 15.35
CA ILE A 307 -7.14 2.18 16.00
C ILE A 307 -8.58 2.26 15.51
N GLN A 308 -9.54 2.20 16.44
CA GLN A 308 -10.94 2.51 16.15
C GLN A 308 -11.24 3.90 16.70
N THR A 309 -11.70 4.80 15.83
CA THR A 309 -12.00 6.18 16.21
C THR A 309 -13.47 6.49 15.99
N GLU A 310 -14.10 7.09 17.01
CA GLU A 310 -15.45 7.64 16.91
C GLU A 310 -15.37 9.15 16.64
N HIS A 311 -15.88 9.56 15.49
CA HIS A 311 -15.95 10.94 15.06
C HIS A 311 -17.33 11.50 15.40
N ARG A 312 -17.41 12.56 16.20
CA ARG A 312 -18.66 13.29 16.44
C ARG A 312 -18.75 14.49 15.53
N PHE A 313 -19.80 14.55 14.70
CA PHE A 313 -20.07 15.74 13.91
C PHE A 313 -20.91 16.69 14.74
N LEU A 314 -20.33 17.83 15.11
CA LEU A 314 -21.08 18.86 15.83
C LEU A 314 -22.17 19.40 14.91
N PRO A 315 -23.38 19.70 15.43
CA PRO A 315 -24.39 20.42 14.67
C PRO A 315 -23.79 21.74 14.17
N ALA A 316 -24.07 22.06 12.90
CA ALA A 316 -23.73 23.34 12.31
C ALA A 316 -24.46 24.50 13.00
#